data_AF-A0A0P1AI51-F1
#
_entry.id   AF-A0A0P1AI51-F1
#
_cell.length_a   1.000
_cell.length_b   1.000
_cell.length_c   1.000
_cell.angle_alpha   90.00
_cell.angle_beta   90.00
_cell.angle_gamma   90.00
#
_symmetry.space_group_name_H-M   'P 1'
#
loop_
_entity.id
_entity.type
_entity.pdbx_description
1 polymer ?
#
loop_
_entity_poly.entity_id
_entity_poly.type
_entity_poly.pdbx_seq_one_letter_code
_entity_poly.pdbx_strand_id
1 'polypeptide(L)' 'MWFSALRQKLQLLIIIFFIFVAFAASDAAWMPWATLVIFLTMLLVTDLLFLGQNEFKYDPDYKNWARAVDPKY' A
#
# COMPACT_ATOMS: atom_id res chain seq x y z
N MET A 1 -13.28 2.39 -6.99
CA MET A 1 -12.94 0.93 -6.99
C MET A 1 -11.82 0.53 -7.95
N TRP A 2 -11.36 1.37 -8.90
CA TRP A 2 -10.29 0.99 -9.84
C TRP A 2 -8.89 1.51 -9.48
N PHE A 3 -8.80 2.55 -8.64
CA PHE A 3 -7.53 3.24 -8.35
C PHE A 3 -6.66 2.61 -7.26
N SER A 4 -7.16 1.69 -6.42
CA SER A 4 -6.35 1.15 -5.30
C SER A 4 -5.25 0.20 -5.77
N ALA A 5 -5.56 -0.70 -6.71
CA ALA A 5 -4.54 -1.58 -7.31
C ALA A 5 -3.52 -0.78 -8.14
N LEU A 6 -3.95 0.29 -8.81
CA LEU A 6 -3.05 1.19 -9.54
C LEU A 6 -2.15 1.98 -8.58
N ARG A 7 -2.68 2.49 -7.47
CA ARG A 7 -1.95 3.24 -6.45
C ARG A 7 -0.80 2.43 -5.86
N GLN A 8 -1.06 1.19 -5.43
CA GLN A 8 -0.05 0.31 -4.85
C GLN A 8 1.05 -0.05 -5.86
N LYS A 9 0.67 -0.30 -7.12
CA LYS A 9 1.63 -0.55 -8.22
C LYS A 9 2.51 0.67 -8.50
N LEU A 10 1.93 1.87 -8.44
CA LEU A 10 2.63 3.13 -8.65
C LEU A 10 3.58 3.45 -7.47
N GLN A 11 3.14 3.20 -6.24
CA GLN A 11 3.99 3.29 -5.05
C GLN A 11 5.17 2.30 -5.13
N LEU A 12 4.94 1.05 -5.54
CA LEU A 12 6.00 0.07 -5.77
C LEU A 12 7.01 0.53 -6.84
N LEU A 13 6.52 1.08 -7.96
CA LEU A 13 7.39 1.60 -9.01
C LEU A 13 8.28 2.73 -8.49
N ILE A 14 7.71 3.67 -7.71
CA ILE A 14 8.46 4.76 -7.09
C ILE A 14 9.52 4.22 -6.11
N ILE A 15 9.18 3.25 -5.27
CA ILE A 15 10.13 2.62 -4.33
C ILE A 15 11.30 1.99 -5.10
N ILE A 16 11.01 1.20 -6.14
CA ILE A 16 12.05 0.56 -6.97
C ILE A 16 12.95 1.61 -7.63
N PHE A 17 12.37 2.69 -8.15
CA PHE A 17 13.13 3.79 -8.73
C PHE A 17 14.08 4.43 -7.70
N PHE A 18 13.59 4.75 -6.50
CA PHE A 18 14.43 5.34 -5.45
C PHE A 18 15.48 4.38 -4.90
N ILE A 19 15.27 3.07 -4.96
CA ILE A 19 16.31 2.07 -4.68
C ILE A 19 17.47 2.24 -5.67
N PHE A 20 17.20 2.32 -6.97
CA PHE A 20 18.27 2.55 -7.96
C PHE A 20 18.97 3.90 -7.74
N VAL A 21 18.23 4.95 -7.39
CA VAL A 21 18.83 6.26 -7.05
C VAL A 21 19.73 6.18 -5.82
N ALA A 22 19.32 5.44 -4.78
CA ALA A 22 20.12 5.24 -3.57
C ALA A 22 21.43 4.49 -3.87
N PHE A 23 21.39 3.49 -4.76
CA PHE A 23 22.59 2.75 -5.19
C PHE A 23 23.49 3.55 -6.16
N ALA A 24 22.91 4.43 -6.96
CA ALA A 24 23.66 5.31 -7.86
C ALA A 24 24.29 6.52 -7.14
N ALA A 25 23.85 6.83 -5.92
CA ALA A 25 24.39 7.94 -5.14
C ALA A 25 25.82 7.63 -4.65
N SER A 26 26.76 8.53 -4.94
CA SER A 26 28.14 8.42 -4.45
C SER A 26 28.28 8.85 -2.99
N ASP A 27 29.38 8.42 -2.36
CA ASP A 27 29.82 8.85 -1.02
C ASP A 27 28.79 8.60 0.09
N ALA A 28 28.51 9.60 0.93
CA ALA A 28 27.57 9.49 2.04
C ALA A 28 26.11 9.80 1.64
N ALA A 29 25.86 10.14 0.37
CA ALA A 29 24.54 10.56 -0.08
C ALA A 29 23.53 9.40 -0.16
N TRP A 30 23.96 8.13 -0.14
CA TRP A 30 23.04 6.97 -0.13
C TRP A 30 22.21 6.89 1.16
N MET A 31 22.73 7.39 2.29
CA MET A 31 22.06 7.31 3.60
C MET A 31 20.69 7.99 3.64
N PRO A 32 20.54 9.26 3.21
CA PRO A 32 19.22 9.90 3.14
C PRO A 32 18.29 9.24 2.12
N TRP A 33 18.81 8.77 0.98
CA TRP A 33 18.00 8.07 -0.02
C TRP A 33 17.48 6.71 0.48
N ALA A 34 18.30 5.95 1.21
CA ALA A 34 17.89 4.71 1.86
C ALA A 34 16.82 4.96 2.93
N THR A 35 16.97 6.04 3.72
CA THR A 35 15.98 6.44 4.72
C THR A 35 14.64 6.77 4.06
N LEU A 36 14.65 7.49 2.94
CA LEU A 36 13.46 7.80 2.15
C LEU A 36 12.77 6.52 1.64
N VAL A 37 13.53 5.55 1.13
CA VAL A 37 13.00 4.24 0.69
C VAL A 37 12.32 3.49 1.85
N ILE A 38 12.90 3.52 3.06
CA ILE A 38 12.31 2.88 4.24
C ILE A 38 10.95 3.53 4.57
N PHE A 39 10.87 4.86 4.58
CA PHE A 39 9.60 5.55 4.83
C PHE A 39 8.54 5.24 3.77
N LEU A 40 8.91 5.23 2.49
CA LEU A 40 7.98 4.86 1.41
C LEU A 40 7.50 3.42 1.53
N THR A 41 8.38 2.51 1.99
CA THR A 41 8.02 1.11 2.22
C THR A 41 7.03 0.99 3.38
N MET A 42 7.24 1.72 4.47
CA MET A 42 6.28 1.76 5.58
C MET A 42 4.92 2.31 5.14
N LEU A 43 4.88 3.33 4.28
CA LEU A 43 3.64 3.85 3.70
C LEU A 43 2.93 2.80 2.83
N LEU A 44 3.66 2.05 2.01
CA LEU A 44 3.09 0.96 1.22
C LEU A 44 2.52 -0.14 2.12
N VAL A 45 3.23 -0.52 3.18
CA VAL A 45 2.74 -1.50 4.16
C VAL A 45 1.43 -1.01 4.80
N THR A 46 1.35 0.25 5.22
CA THR A 46 0.10 0.80 5.76
C THR A 46 -1.01 0.85 4.70
N ASP A 47 -0.71 1.12 3.43
CA ASP A 47 -1.72 1.11 2.36
C ASP A 47 -2.26 -0.30 2.08
N LEU A 48 -1.42 -1.33 2.22
CA LEU A 48 -1.80 -2.73 2.06
C LEU A 48 -2.61 -3.29 3.24
N LEU A 49 -2.45 -2.71 4.43
CA LEU A 49 -3.11 -3.15 5.67
C LEU A 49 -4.41 -2.41 6.00
N PHE A 50 -4.57 -1.17 5.51
CA PHE A 50 -5.69 -0.29 5.86
C PHE A 50 -6.45 0.31 4.68
N LEU A 51 -6.00 0.10 3.44
CA LEU A 51 -6.64 0.62 2.24
C LEU A 51 -6.85 -0.46 1.16
N GLY A 52 -6.80 -1.73 1.56
CA GLY A 52 -7.07 -2.91 0.73
C GLY A 52 -8.56 -3.05 0.37
N GLN A 53 -8.85 -3.64 -0.79
CA GLN A 53 -10.25 -3.84 -1.23
C GLN A 53 -11.04 -4.85 -0.40
N ASN A 54 -10.32 -5.73 0.31
CA ASN A 54 -10.88 -6.82 1.09
C ASN A 54 -10.99 -6.49 2.59
N GLU A 55 -10.64 -5.27 2.98
CA GLU A 55 -10.69 -4.86 4.36
C GLU A 55 -12.10 -4.42 4.76
N PHE A 56 -12.32 -4.46 6.07
CA PHE A 56 -13.61 -4.30 6.72
C PHE A 56 -14.32 -3.02 6.26
N LYS A 57 -15.29 -3.17 5.35
CA LYS A 57 -16.28 -2.13 5.09
C LYS A 57 -17.25 -2.13 6.25
N TYR A 58 -17.21 -1.06 7.04
CA TYR A 58 -18.24 -0.82 8.03
C TYR A 58 -19.60 -0.70 7.31
N ASP A 59 -20.47 -1.69 7.53
CA ASP A 59 -21.86 -1.68 7.07
C ASP A 59 -22.74 -1.30 8.27
N PRO A 60 -23.42 -0.15 8.26
CA PRO A 60 -24.28 0.27 9.36
C PRO A 60 -25.53 -0.61 9.52
N ASP A 61 -25.90 -1.42 8.52
CA ASP A 61 -27.07 -2.29 8.57
C ASP A 61 -26.67 -3.78 8.68
N TYR A 62 -26.86 -4.35 9.87
CA TYR A 62 -26.54 -5.75 10.19
C TYR A 62 -27.17 -6.75 9.21
N LYS A 63 -28.37 -6.45 8.68
CA LYS A 63 -29.07 -7.36 7.75
C LYS A 63 -28.34 -7.48 6.40
N ASN A 64 -27.70 -6.41 5.94
CA ASN A 64 -26.95 -6.41 4.68
C ASN A 64 -25.61 -7.11 4.85
N TRP A 65 -24.93 -6.88 5.98
CA TRP A 65 -23.73 -7.61 6.35
C TRP A 65 -23.99 -9.12 6.45
N ALA A 66 -25.05 -9.54 7.14
CA ALA A 66 -25.39 -10.95 7.30
C ALA A 66 -25.64 -11.65 5.95
N ARG A 67 -26.30 -10.98 5.00
CA ARG A 67 -26.49 -11.52 3.64
C ARG A 67 -25.19 -11.63 2.84
N ALA A 68 -24.23 -10.73 3.06
CA ALA A 68 -22.96 -10.75 2.35
C ALA A 68 -21.99 -11.82 2.87
N VAL A 69 -22.18 -12.28 4.11
CA VAL A 69 -21.29 -13.23 4.80
C VAL A 69 -21.87 -14.65 4.84
N ASP A 70 -23.19 -14.80 4.77
CA ASP A 70 -23.85 -16.11 4.85
C ASP A 70 -23.87 -16.82 3.48
N PRO A 71 -23.22 -17.99 3.31
CA PRO A 71 -23.13 -18.69 2.02
C PRO A 71 -24.44 -19.36 1.56
N LYS A 72 -25.55 -19.18 2.28
CA LYS A 72 -26.82 -19.88 2.04
C LYS A 72 -27.89 -19.07 1.28
N TYR A 73 -27.53 -17.92 0.72
CA TYR A 73 -28.36 -17.13 -0.20
C TYR A 73 -27.61 -16.76 -1.48
#